data_AF-A0A8H3AG26-F1
#
_entry.id   AF-A0A8H3AG26-F1
#
_cell.length_a   1.000
_cell.length_b   1.000
_cell.length_c   1.000
_cell.angle_alpha   90.00
_cell.angle_beta   90.00
_cell.angle_gamma   90.00
#
_symmetry.space_group_name_H-M   'P 1'
#
loop_
_entity.id
_entity.type
_entity.pdbx_description
1 polymer ?
#
loop_
_entity_poly.entity_id
_entity_poly.type
_entity_poly.pdbx_seq_one_letter_code
_entity_poly.pdbx_strand_id
1 'polypeptide(L)'
;MKLRQLQYAIQNEYTIPYLPHVFYIVLLLLLGLLIPLNIALVGSDVVTTLKFDPTIDNPWWMPPNWPSVFRPPISQKCQPASITDDMSLRTNSSMPLFKYVLQRAYRDKEAHDDPSNRIYPALYLANKLSDCEIRTITWRVEIPAAIMRYQAKIYCTLGGDKKPDPEFPDEMVFITTYNLVNNPDLGPDDMVDHLSSNVVPEPKGSPGDNYIVNPALSNLPVKSNSSNNVLGALDGMHTDLSRAIWAQYRIWTTRQDPVIFETYFVEWTAQTGNYCRLPDRYDVYNASCGGMTDYNRWLRSYGTTKDYGADDAFIMPFNVTIINSFIALRDAIMIDLGNLNPLSNIYLNRTYFNQVIRVDPHHVDAGNTIANLSGNAHMNSTDYWTFCNYWGCIETSWAEGLRNAPENTPLKGIILPYRPDNPQASSVLNFRYICPTFKRKSTSALLVSVFATTFTMIASLYTLFDLYMPKIEASYQKRKQAFARAINRNIEDQGEEDHLVGEPIAKVNTVDSSETLYAPVSQVEKEKDERYY
;
A
#
# COMPACT_ATOMS: atom_id res chain seq x y z
N MET A 1 -51.53 -16.78 -16.69
CA MET A 1 -50.57 -17.26 -17.70
C MET A 1 -50.46 -18.78 -17.56
N LYS A 2 -51.12 -19.57 -18.42
CA LYS A 2 -51.06 -21.04 -18.36
C LYS A 2 -49.75 -21.49 -19.02
N LEU A 3 -48.86 -22.11 -18.24
CA LEU A 3 -47.75 -22.89 -18.81
C LEU A 3 -48.36 -23.99 -19.68
N ARG A 4 -48.12 -23.94 -21.00
CA ARG A 4 -48.40 -25.07 -21.89
C ARG A 4 -47.66 -26.29 -21.33
N GLN A 5 -48.34 -27.42 -21.20
CA GLN A 5 -47.70 -28.70 -20.89
C GLN A 5 -46.56 -28.91 -21.89
N LEU A 6 -45.34 -29.08 -21.38
CA LEU A 6 -44.16 -29.48 -22.16
C LEU A 6 -44.41 -30.89 -22.71
N GLN A 7 -45.06 -31.00 -23.86
CA GLN A 7 -45.07 -32.23 -24.64
C GLN A 7 -43.70 -32.36 -25.32
N TYR A 8 -43.02 -33.48 -25.05
CA TYR A 8 -41.71 -33.76 -25.65
C TYR A 8 -41.82 -33.80 -27.17
N ALA A 9 -40.86 -33.20 -27.88
CA ALA A 9 -40.80 -33.20 -29.35
C ALA A 9 -40.86 -34.61 -29.97
N ILE A 10 -40.50 -35.67 -29.24
CA ILE A 10 -40.64 -37.06 -29.70
C ILE A 10 -42.10 -37.50 -29.91
N GLN A 11 -43.07 -36.85 -29.25
CA GLN A 11 -44.49 -37.21 -29.35
C GLN A 11 -45.24 -36.44 -30.45
N ASN A 12 -44.61 -35.44 -31.07
CA ASN A 12 -45.20 -34.78 -32.24
C ASN A 12 -44.79 -35.55 -33.51
N GLU A 13 -45.77 -35.96 -34.30
CA GLU A 13 -45.54 -36.53 -35.63
C GLU A 13 -45.04 -35.43 -36.58
N TYR A 14 -43.72 -35.25 -36.62
CA TYR A 14 -43.08 -34.33 -37.56
C TYR A 14 -43.00 -34.95 -38.96
N THR A 15 -43.25 -34.13 -39.98
CA THR A 15 -43.15 -34.56 -41.39
C THR A 15 -41.74 -34.95 -41.85
N ILE A 16 -40.70 -34.65 -41.06
CA ILE A 16 -39.31 -35.08 -41.26
C ILE A 16 -38.89 -36.00 -40.09
N PRO A 17 -38.79 -37.32 -40.28
CA PRO A 17 -38.62 -38.27 -39.17
C PRO A 17 -37.25 -38.19 -38.48
N TYR A 18 -36.21 -37.72 -39.17
CA TYR A 18 -34.84 -37.67 -38.63
C TYR A 18 -34.49 -36.37 -37.88
N LEU A 19 -35.33 -35.34 -37.98
CA LEU A 19 -35.00 -34.00 -37.48
C LEU A 19 -34.90 -33.92 -35.94
N PRO A 20 -35.77 -34.58 -35.16
CA PRO A 20 -35.61 -34.66 -33.71
C PRO A 20 -34.29 -35.35 -33.32
N HIS A 21 -33.93 -36.44 -34.01
CA HIS A 21 -32.70 -37.18 -33.75
C HIS A 21 -31.44 -36.34 -34.01
N VAL A 22 -31.42 -35.57 -35.11
CA VAL A 22 -30.32 -34.64 -35.41
C VAL A 22 -30.21 -33.57 -34.33
N PHE A 23 -31.34 -33.02 -33.85
CA PHE A 23 -31.35 -32.05 -32.76
C PHE A 23 -30.75 -32.62 -31.47
N TYR A 24 -31.14 -33.83 -31.06
CA TYR A 24 -30.58 -34.47 -29.86
C TYR A 24 -29.07 -34.76 -29.99
N ILE A 25 -28.59 -35.15 -31.16
CA ILE A 25 -27.15 -35.37 -31.40
C ILE A 25 -26.37 -34.06 -31.30
N VAL A 26 -26.86 -32.99 -31.94
CA VAL A 26 -26.24 -31.66 -31.88
C VAL A 26 -26.26 -31.12 -30.46
N LEU A 27 -27.37 -31.28 -29.74
CA LEU A 27 -27.51 -30.89 -28.34
C LEU A 27 -26.50 -31.63 -27.45
N LEU A 28 -26.29 -32.93 -27.68
CA LEU A 28 -25.35 -33.75 -26.90
C LEU A 28 -23.89 -33.32 -27.14
N LEU A 29 -23.52 -33.02 -28.39
CA LEU A 29 -22.19 -32.47 -28.72
C LEU A 29 -21.98 -31.08 -28.09
N LEU A 30 -22.99 -30.21 -28.16
CA LEU A 30 -22.95 -28.88 -27.52
C LEU A 30 -22.80 -29.00 -26.01
N LEU A 31 -23.56 -29.88 -25.36
CA LEU A 31 -23.46 -30.13 -23.91
C LEU A 31 -22.10 -30.68 -23.52
N GLY A 32 -21.54 -31.60 -24.31
CA GLY A 32 -20.19 -32.15 -24.08
C GLY A 32 -19.08 -31.09 -24.10
N LEU A 33 -19.27 -29.99 -24.84
CA LEU A 33 -18.32 -28.89 -24.94
C LEU A 33 -18.60 -27.76 -23.92
N LEU A 34 -19.88 -27.48 -23.66
CA LEU A 34 -20.33 -26.41 -22.76
C LEU A 34 -20.17 -26.77 -21.28
N ILE A 35 -20.32 -28.04 -20.88
CA ILE A 35 -20.15 -28.46 -19.49
C ILE A 35 -18.71 -28.22 -18.99
N PRO A 36 -17.65 -28.66 -19.70
CA PRO A 36 -16.27 -28.35 -19.33
C PRO A 36 -15.99 -26.85 -19.30
N LEU A 37 -16.55 -26.09 -20.26
CA LEU A 37 -16.41 -24.64 -20.32
C LEU A 37 -17.08 -23.95 -19.13
N ASN A 38 -18.27 -24.40 -18.73
CA ASN A 38 -18.99 -23.90 -17.55
C ASN A 38 -18.24 -24.21 -16.26
N ILE A 39 -17.66 -25.41 -16.13
CA ILE A 39 -16.81 -25.76 -14.98
C ILE A 39 -15.60 -24.81 -14.92
N ALA A 40 -15.01 -24.50 -16.07
CA ALA A 40 -13.87 -23.60 -16.15
C ALA A 40 -14.22 -22.14 -15.79
N LEU A 41 -15.36 -21.64 -16.27
CA LEU A 41 -15.77 -20.25 -16.07
C LEU A 41 -16.38 -19.99 -14.68
N VAL A 42 -17.13 -20.96 -14.13
CA VAL A 42 -17.89 -20.80 -12.87
C VAL A 42 -17.11 -21.35 -11.66
N GLY A 43 -15.91 -21.91 -11.87
CA GLY A 43 -15.16 -22.62 -10.83
C GLY A 43 -14.62 -21.77 -9.67
N SER A 44 -14.72 -20.43 -9.75
CA SER A 44 -14.08 -19.50 -8.80
C SER A 44 -15.13 -18.60 -8.15
N ASP A 45 -15.03 -18.42 -6.83
CA ASP A 45 -15.70 -17.36 -6.09
C ASP A 45 -14.68 -16.25 -5.75
N VAL A 46 -15.15 -14.99 -5.73
CA VAL A 46 -14.37 -13.86 -5.24
C VAL A 46 -14.54 -13.79 -3.73
N VAL A 47 -13.44 -13.91 -3.00
CA VAL A 47 -13.38 -13.77 -1.54
C VAL A 47 -12.47 -12.60 -1.20
N THR A 48 -12.93 -11.71 -0.33
CA THR A 48 -12.11 -10.61 0.19
C THR A 48 -11.12 -11.14 1.21
N THR A 49 -9.84 -10.83 1.03
CA THR A 49 -8.78 -11.15 2.01
C THR A 49 -7.95 -9.93 2.32
N LEU A 50 -7.41 -9.89 3.54
CA LEU A 50 -6.46 -8.86 3.94
C LEU A 50 -5.06 -9.28 3.49
N LYS A 51 -4.42 -8.44 2.66
CA LYS A 51 -3.04 -8.64 2.21
C LYS A 51 -2.18 -7.42 2.57
N PHE A 52 -0.89 -7.65 2.83
CA PHE A 52 0.08 -6.56 3.01
C PHE A 52 0.54 -5.96 1.69
N ASP A 53 0.43 -6.72 0.60
CA ASP A 53 0.74 -6.28 -0.75
C ASP A 53 -0.57 -6.16 -1.57
N PRO A 54 -0.89 -4.98 -2.13
CA PRO A 54 -2.06 -4.78 -2.97
C PRO A 54 -1.91 -5.35 -4.39
N THR A 55 -0.79 -6.00 -4.72
CA THR A 55 -0.62 -6.72 -5.99
C THR A 55 -1.46 -8.00 -6.02
N ILE A 56 -2.20 -8.18 -7.12
CA ILE A 56 -3.01 -9.38 -7.36
C ILE A 56 -2.26 -10.26 -8.35
N ASP A 57 -1.43 -11.17 -7.83
CA ASP A 57 -0.79 -12.19 -8.64
C ASP A 57 -1.79 -13.28 -9.04
N ASN A 58 -1.86 -13.52 -10.35
CA ASN A 58 -2.65 -14.55 -11.05
C ASN A 58 -3.98 -14.92 -10.38
N PRO A 59 -5.02 -14.10 -10.53
CA PRO A 59 -6.34 -14.35 -9.94
C PRO A 59 -7.04 -15.59 -10.50
N TRP A 60 -6.53 -16.22 -11.55
CA TRP A 60 -7.19 -17.35 -12.18
C TRP A 60 -6.53 -18.66 -11.73
N TRP A 61 -7.35 -19.68 -11.45
CA TRP A 61 -6.88 -21.05 -11.27
C TRP A 61 -6.25 -21.64 -12.54
N MET A 62 -6.38 -20.94 -13.68
CA MET A 62 -5.82 -21.33 -14.96
C MET A 62 -4.28 -21.22 -14.96
N PRO A 63 -3.58 -22.15 -15.65
CA PRO A 63 -2.13 -22.09 -15.77
C PRO A 63 -1.66 -20.78 -16.42
N PRO A 64 -0.46 -20.28 -16.06
CA PRO A 64 0.13 -19.06 -16.64
C PRO A 64 0.28 -19.08 -18.17
N ASN A 65 0.18 -20.26 -18.79
CA ASN A 65 0.36 -20.47 -20.22
C ASN A 65 -0.96 -20.49 -21.00
N TRP A 66 -2.11 -20.30 -20.33
CA TRP A 66 -3.42 -20.27 -21.00
C TRP A 66 -3.58 -19.02 -21.88
N PRO A 67 -4.16 -19.10 -23.10
CA PRO A 67 -4.30 -17.94 -23.98
C PRO A 67 -5.03 -16.77 -23.31
N SER A 68 -4.49 -15.56 -23.45
CA SER A 68 -5.02 -14.34 -22.79
C SER A 68 -6.47 -14.02 -23.17
N VAL A 69 -6.90 -14.40 -24.38
CA VAL A 69 -8.27 -14.20 -24.89
C VAL A 69 -9.33 -14.89 -24.03
N PHE A 70 -8.97 -15.99 -23.36
CA PHE A 70 -9.86 -16.73 -22.47
C PHE A 70 -9.73 -16.33 -21.01
N ARG A 71 -8.81 -15.42 -20.66
CA ARG A 71 -8.71 -14.89 -19.30
C ARG A 71 -9.72 -13.76 -19.15
N PRO A 72 -10.66 -13.87 -18.19
CA PRO A 72 -11.55 -12.77 -17.91
C PRO A 72 -10.74 -11.54 -17.46
N PRO A 73 -11.14 -10.32 -17.85
CA PRO A 73 -10.48 -9.11 -17.41
C PRO A 73 -10.58 -8.98 -15.89
N ILE A 74 -9.47 -8.64 -15.23
CA ILE A 74 -9.42 -8.41 -13.79
C ILE A 74 -9.89 -6.97 -13.56
N SER A 75 -11.20 -6.78 -13.38
CA SER A 75 -11.76 -5.45 -13.11
C SER A 75 -11.57 -5.02 -11.66
N GLN A 76 -11.43 -5.96 -10.73
CA GLN A 76 -11.39 -5.68 -9.30
C GLN A 76 -9.96 -5.58 -8.80
N LYS A 77 -9.56 -4.36 -8.39
CA LYS A 77 -8.30 -4.08 -7.70
C LYS A 77 -8.52 -4.16 -6.18
N CYS A 78 -7.42 -4.23 -5.42
CA CYS A 78 -7.50 -4.07 -3.97
C CYS A 78 -8.02 -2.68 -3.62
N GLN A 79 -8.78 -2.59 -2.52
CA GLN A 79 -9.22 -1.31 -1.98
C GLN A 79 -8.01 -0.53 -1.43
N PRO A 80 -7.84 0.75 -1.80
CA PRO A 80 -6.78 1.58 -1.26
C PRO A 80 -6.97 1.79 0.24
N ALA A 81 -5.86 1.95 0.96
CA ALA A 81 -5.90 2.37 2.36
C ALA A 81 -6.21 3.87 2.41
N SER A 82 -7.14 4.27 3.29
CA SER A 82 -7.44 5.66 3.58
C SER A 82 -6.57 6.14 4.74
N ILE A 83 -5.73 7.15 4.49
CA ILE A 83 -4.85 7.76 5.49
C ILE A 83 -5.48 9.06 5.99
N THR A 84 -5.58 9.18 7.30
CA THR A 84 -6.01 10.38 8.03
C THR A 84 -4.86 10.93 8.88
N ASP A 85 -5.02 12.15 9.37
CA ASP A 85 -4.03 12.92 10.14
C ASP A 85 -3.86 12.45 11.59
N ASP A 86 -4.76 11.62 12.12
CA ASP A 86 -4.70 11.01 13.44
C ASP A 86 -3.96 9.66 13.45
N MET A 87 -3.63 9.12 12.27
CA MET A 87 -2.97 7.82 12.16
C MET A 87 -1.46 7.94 12.38
N SER A 88 -0.92 7.11 13.29
CA SER A 88 0.52 6.88 13.43
C SER A 88 0.94 5.71 12.57
N LEU A 89 1.62 5.99 11.45
CA LEU A 89 2.02 5.01 10.45
C LEU A 89 3.47 4.56 10.67
N ARG A 90 3.75 3.30 10.36
CA ARG A 90 5.10 2.75 10.30
C ARG A 90 5.33 2.12 8.93
N THR A 91 6.59 2.02 8.53
CA THR A 91 6.98 1.31 7.31
C THR A 91 7.07 -0.19 7.55
N ASN A 92 7.24 -0.96 6.47
CA ASN A 92 7.65 -2.37 6.51
C ASN A 92 9.17 -2.56 6.33
N SER A 93 9.98 -1.53 6.60
CA SER A 93 11.43 -1.57 6.41
C SER A 93 12.11 -2.53 7.40
N SER A 94 13.41 -2.79 7.21
CA SER A 94 14.23 -3.53 8.17
C SER A 94 14.52 -2.76 9.47
N MET A 95 14.14 -1.48 9.55
CA MET A 95 14.34 -0.60 10.69
C MET A 95 13.15 0.38 10.86
N PRO A 96 11.94 -0.11 11.22
CA PRO A 96 10.75 0.73 11.38
C PRO A 96 10.78 1.50 12.72
N LEU A 97 11.82 2.32 12.89
CA LEU A 97 12.06 3.16 14.06
C LEU A 97 11.06 4.33 14.07
N PHE A 98 10.84 4.95 12.92
CA PHE A 98 10.11 6.20 12.83
C PHE A 98 8.60 5.97 12.72
N LYS A 99 7.85 6.87 13.36
CA LYS A 99 6.41 7.00 13.20
C LYS A 99 6.14 8.19 12.28
N TYR A 100 5.27 7.99 11.29
CA TYR A 100 4.90 8.99 10.30
C TYR A 100 3.44 9.36 10.48
N VAL A 101 3.16 10.65 10.50
CA VAL A 101 1.80 11.21 10.55
C VAL A 101 1.59 12.00 9.27
N LEU A 102 0.45 11.77 8.61
CA LEU A 102 0.09 12.54 7.41
C LEU A 102 -0.20 13.99 7.81
N GLN A 103 0.55 14.92 7.24
CA GLN A 103 0.26 16.35 7.40
C GLN A 103 -0.69 16.83 6.31
N ARG A 104 -0.38 16.51 5.04
CA ARG A 104 -1.12 16.96 3.87
C ARG A 104 -0.92 15.98 2.71
N ALA A 105 -1.89 15.90 1.81
CA ALA A 105 -1.77 15.23 0.53
C ALA A 105 -2.30 16.14 -0.57
N TYR A 106 -1.60 16.18 -1.70
CA TYR A 106 -1.91 17.06 -2.82
C TYR A 106 -2.18 16.23 -4.07
N ARG A 107 -3.19 16.63 -4.86
CA ARG A 107 -3.47 16.03 -6.15
C ARG A 107 -2.38 16.38 -7.16
N ASP A 108 -1.93 17.63 -7.18
CA ASP A 108 -0.87 18.14 -8.04
C ASP A 108 0.27 18.68 -7.17
N LYS A 109 1.49 18.19 -7.38
CA LYS A 109 2.69 18.64 -6.67
C LYS A 109 3.11 20.08 -7.01
N GLU A 110 2.60 20.68 -8.07
CA GLU A 110 2.99 22.04 -8.49
C GLU A 110 2.08 23.13 -7.88
N ALA A 111 0.93 22.75 -7.31
CA ALA A 111 -0.10 23.66 -6.82
C ALA A 111 -0.29 23.61 -5.29
N HIS A 112 0.78 23.74 -4.50
CA HIS A 112 0.72 23.66 -3.03
C HIS A 112 -0.19 24.69 -2.34
N ASP A 113 -0.33 25.86 -2.95
CA ASP A 113 -1.06 27.01 -2.37
C ASP A 113 -2.57 26.95 -2.62
N ASP A 114 -3.03 26.08 -3.52
CA ASP A 114 -4.46 25.93 -3.80
C ASP A 114 -5.11 25.00 -2.75
N PRO A 115 -6.05 25.48 -1.92
CA PRO A 115 -6.75 24.63 -0.96
C PRO A 115 -7.60 23.54 -1.62
N SER A 116 -8.07 23.74 -2.87
CA SER A 116 -8.87 22.75 -3.62
C SER A 116 -8.04 21.58 -4.15
N ASN A 117 -6.71 21.74 -4.17
CA ASN A 117 -5.75 20.71 -4.56
C ASN A 117 -5.50 19.67 -3.45
N ARG A 118 -6.01 19.90 -2.24
CA ARG A 118 -5.81 18.98 -1.11
C ARG A 118 -6.77 17.80 -1.18
N ILE A 119 -6.23 16.60 -1.00
CA ILE A 119 -7.01 15.36 -0.91
C ILE A 119 -7.09 14.93 0.55
N TYR A 120 -8.30 14.70 1.05
CA TYR A 120 -8.54 14.13 2.37
C TYR A 120 -9.86 13.34 2.40
N PRO A 121 -9.88 12.10 2.94
CA PRO A 121 -8.72 11.30 3.37
C PRO A 121 -7.82 10.93 2.19
N ALA A 122 -6.52 10.72 2.44
CA ALA A 122 -5.56 10.46 1.38
C ALA A 122 -5.52 8.97 1.04
N LEU A 123 -5.75 8.61 -0.24
CA LEU A 123 -5.75 7.22 -0.69
C LEU A 123 -4.32 6.73 -0.96
N TYR A 124 -3.98 5.53 -0.49
CA TYR A 124 -2.65 4.94 -0.62
C TYR A 124 -2.74 3.48 -1.11
N LEU A 125 -1.86 3.08 -2.04
CA LEU A 125 -1.80 1.74 -2.64
C LEU A 125 -0.40 1.13 -2.56
N ALA A 126 0.22 1.15 -1.38
CA ALA A 126 1.57 0.63 -1.15
C ALA A 126 2.60 1.19 -2.16
N ASN A 127 2.45 2.46 -2.55
CA ASN A 127 3.43 3.14 -3.38
C ASN A 127 4.78 3.20 -2.65
N LYS A 128 5.86 2.96 -3.38
CA LYS A 128 7.22 2.95 -2.82
C LYS A 128 7.55 4.33 -2.23
N LEU A 129 8.25 4.33 -1.09
CA LEU A 129 8.69 5.55 -0.41
C LEU A 129 10.15 5.93 -0.72
N SER A 130 10.79 5.24 -1.67
CA SER A 130 12.20 5.50 -2.03
C SER A 130 12.43 6.91 -2.59
N ASP A 131 11.40 7.49 -3.20
CA ASP A 131 11.44 8.79 -3.87
C ASP A 131 10.98 9.94 -2.95
N CYS A 132 11.01 9.71 -1.63
CA CYS A 132 10.77 10.74 -0.65
C CYS A 132 12.02 11.61 -0.42
N GLU A 133 11.80 12.89 -0.19
CA GLU A 133 12.83 13.85 0.20
C GLU A 133 12.50 14.49 1.55
N ILE A 134 13.52 14.65 2.39
CA ILE A 134 13.38 15.35 3.67
C ILE A 134 13.71 16.81 3.39
N ARG A 135 12.75 17.73 3.62
CA ARG A 135 12.96 19.17 3.36
C ARG A 135 13.26 19.98 4.60
N THR A 136 12.84 19.54 5.77
CA THR A 136 13.09 20.27 7.01
C THR A 136 13.30 19.29 8.15
N ILE A 137 14.26 19.57 9.04
CA ILE A 137 14.41 18.91 10.33
C ILE A 137 14.55 19.99 11.37
N THR A 138 13.64 20.02 12.35
CA THR A 138 13.71 20.91 13.49
C THR A 138 14.12 20.10 14.72
N TRP A 139 15.19 20.51 15.38
CA TRP A 139 15.61 20.01 16.67
C TRP A 139 15.16 20.98 17.76
N ARG A 140 14.48 20.49 18.78
CA ARG A 140 14.14 21.21 20.00
C ARG A 140 14.87 20.53 21.15
N VAL A 141 15.59 21.28 21.96
CA VAL A 141 16.26 20.78 23.15
C VAL A 141 15.89 21.60 24.37
N GLU A 142 15.64 20.91 25.47
CA GLU A 142 15.43 21.50 26.78
C GLU A 142 16.72 21.37 27.60
N ILE A 143 17.33 22.48 28.02
CA ILE A 143 18.62 22.52 28.71
C ILE A 143 18.44 22.12 30.18
N PRO A 144 19.27 21.22 30.76
CA PRO A 144 20.56 20.70 30.26
C PRO A 144 20.48 19.40 29.43
N ALA A 145 19.83 19.42 28.26
CA ALA A 145 19.61 18.27 27.39
C ALA A 145 18.77 17.15 28.02
N ALA A 146 17.75 17.54 28.77
CA ALA A 146 16.81 16.64 29.41
C ALA A 146 15.96 15.88 28.35
N ILE A 147 15.49 16.62 27.35
CA ILE A 147 14.68 16.11 26.25
C ILE A 147 15.20 16.71 24.95
N MET A 148 15.52 15.85 23.99
CA MET A 148 15.86 16.23 22.61
C MET A 148 14.78 15.70 21.67
N ARG A 149 14.09 16.61 20.99
CA ARG A 149 13.01 16.28 20.08
C ARG A 149 13.35 16.74 18.67
N TYR A 150 13.44 15.81 17.75
CA TYR A 150 13.59 16.08 16.33
C TYR A 150 12.24 15.94 15.63
N GLN A 151 11.93 16.84 14.72
CA GLN A 151 10.77 16.79 13.87
C GLN A 151 11.18 16.98 12.43
N ALA A 152 10.95 15.97 11.58
CA ALA A 152 11.28 16.05 10.16
C ALA A 152 10.02 16.12 9.29
N LYS A 153 10.06 16.97 8.26
CA LYS A 153 9.03 17.08 7.22
C LYS A 153 9.52 16.39 5.95
N ILE A 154 8.72 15.46 5.47
CA ILE A 154 9.09 14.51 4.44
C ILE A 154 8.07 14.62 3.31
N TYR A 155 8.55 14.83 2.10
CA TYR A 155 7.74 15.00 0.90
C TYR A 155 7.94 13.77 0.03
N CYS A 156 6.88 13.03 -0.21
CA CYS A 156 6.89 11.79 -0.96
C CYS A 156 6.10 11.94 -2.24
N THR A 157 6.76 11.79 -3.39
CA THR A 157 6.06 11.73 -4.68
C THR A 157 5.59 10.31 -4.91
N LEU A 158 4.27 10.10 -5.04
CA LEU A 158 3.67 8.76 -5.16
C LEU A 158 3.30 8.39 -6.61
N GLY A 159 3.38 9.35 -7.52
CA GLY A 159 3.14 9.18 -8.96
C GLY A 159 4.42 8.83 -9.73
N GLY A 160 4.50 7.60 -10.25
CA GLY A 160 5.45 7.25 -11.32
C GLY A 160 4.94 7.68 -12.70
N ASP A 161 5.55 7.19 -13.79
CA ASP A 161 5.25 7.51 -15.21
C ASP A 161 3.81 7.25 -15.71
N LYS A 162 2.87 6.88 -14.83
CA LYS A 162 1.47 6.68 -15.20
C LYS A 162 0.69 7.97 -14.98
N LYS A 163 -0.24 8.26 -15.89
CA LYS A 163 -1.11 9.44 -15.81
C LYS A 163 -1.73 9.56 -14.41
N PRO A 164 -1.73 10.77 -13.82
CA PRO A 164 -2.30 10.99 -12.50
C PRO A 164 -3.76 10.58 -12.51
N ASP A 165 -4.10 9.66 -11.60
CA ASP A 165 -5.47 9.28 -11.33
C ASP A 165 -6.01 10.29 -10.30
N PRO A 166 -7.10 11.03 -10.60
CA PRO A 166 -7.57 12.14 -9.76
C PRO A 166 -7.97 11.74 -8.34
N GLU A 167 -8.14 10.44 -8.07
CA GLU A 167 -8.44 9.90 -6.75
C GLU A 167 -7.19 9.69 -5.87
N PHE A 168 -6.00 9.60 -6.48
CA PHE A 168 -4.74 9.38 -5.77
C PHE A 168 -3.92 10.67 -5.69
N PRO A 169 -3.28 10.96 -4.54
CA PRO A 169 -2.41 12.12 -4.43
C PRO A 169 -1.08 11.88 -5.16
N ASP A 170 -0.63 12.88 -5.91
CA ASP A 170 0.70 12.88 -6.53
C ASP A 170 1.80 13.10 -5.48
N GLU A 171 1.52 13.88 -4.43
CA GLU A 171 2.45 14.16 -3.34
C GLU A 171 1.78 13.97 -1.96
N MET A 172 2.46 13.27 -1.06
CA MET A 172 2.10 13.21 0.35
C MET A 172 3.20 13.84 1.21
N VAL A 173 2.79 14.66 2.18
CA VAL A 173 3.67 15.29 3.16
C VAL A 173 3.46 14.63 4.51
N PHE A 174 4.51 13.99 5.00
CA PHE A 174 4.55 13.35 6.31
C PHE A 174 5.36 14.17 7.31
N ILE A 175 4.95 14.11 8.57
CA ILE A 175 5.74 14.55 9.71
C ILE A 175 6.18 13.30 10.45
N THR A 176 7.47 13.22 10.77
CA THR A 176 7.97 12.30 11.78
C THR A 176 8.52 13.07 12.98
N THR A 177 8.30 12.54 14.17
CA THR A 177 8.89 13.05 15.41
C THR A 177 9.76 11.94 16.00
N TYR A 178 10.98 12.26 16.36
CA TYR A 178 11.93 11.37 17.02
C TYR A 178 12.39 12.01 18.33
N ASN A 179 12.12 11.35 19.44
CA ASN A 179 12.47 11.80 20.79
C ASN A 179 13.61 10.96 21.34
N LEU A 180 14.54 11.66 21.96
CA LEU A 180 15.68 11.09 22.66
C LEU A 180 15.71 11.69 24.06
N VAL A 181 15.81 10.80 25.05
CA VAL A 181 15.65 11.17 26.45
C VAL A 181 16.81 10.59 27.24
N ASN A 182 17.55 11.44 27.95
CA ASN A 182 18.72 11.02 28.73
C ASN A 182 18.33 10.43 30.11
N ASN A 183 17.05 10.51 30.50
CA ASN A 183 16.53 9.98 31.75
C ASN A 183 15.17 9.25 31.51
N PRO A 184 15.03 7.96 31.90
CA PRO A 184 13.78 7.21 31.75
C PRO A 184 12.58 7.85 32.45
N ASP A 185 12.78 8.67 33.49
CA ASP A 185 11.69 9.35 34.21
C ASP A 185 11.04 10.50 33.40
N LEU A 186 11.72 10.97 32.34
CA LEU A 186 11.29 12.12 31.54
C LEU A 186 10.52 11.75 30.28
N GLY A 187 10.26 10.45 30.06
CA GLY A 187 9.49 9.92 28.94
C GLY A 187 10.24 8.87 28.13
N PRO A 188 9.56 8.26 27.14
CA PRO A 188 10.14 7.20 26.33
C PRO A 188 11.15 7.74 25.31
N ASP A 189 12.27 7.04 25.20
CA ASP A 189 13.23 7.18 24.10
C ASP A 189 12.78 6.27 22.94
N ASP A 190 12.55 6.83 21.75
CA ASP A 190 11.95 6.10 20.63
C ASP A 190 12.80 4.89 20.18
N MET A 191 14.12 4.95 20.37
CA MET A 191 15.03 3.85 20.04
C MET A 191 15.00 2.77 21.12
N VAL A 192 14.93 3.15 22.40
CA VAL A 192 14.73 2.20 23.51
C VAL A 192 13.37 1.50 23.38
N ASP A 193 12.31 2.23 23.04
CA ASP A 193 10.98 1.68 22.75
C ASP A 193 11.03 0.68 21.59
N HIS A 194 11.73 1.04 20.51
CA HIS A 194 11.91 0.15 19.38
C HIS A 194 12.67 -1.13 19.75
N LEU A 195 13.80 -1.01 20.45
CA LEU A 195 14.63 -2.14 20.85
C LEU A 195 13.92 -3.04 21.86
N SER A 196 13.26 -2.47 22.86
CA SER A 196 12.50 -3.23 23.87
C SER A 196 11.34 -4.03 23.25
N SER A 197 10.68 -3.49 22.22
CA SER A 197 9.62 -4.21 21.51
C SER A 197 10.13 -5.42 20.71
N ASN A 198 11.43 -5.45 20.35
CA ASN A 198 12.04 -6.45 19.48
C ASN A 198 12.92 -7.49 20.20
N VAL A 199 13.44 -7.20 21.39
CA VAL A 199 14.47 -8.01 22.10
C VAL A 199 13.87 -8.99 23.15
N VAL A 200 12.58 -9.29 23.07
CA VAL A 200 11.75 -10.21 23.92
C VAL A 200 10.85 -9.48 24.92
N PRO A 201 9.52 -9.76 24.92
CA PRO A 201 8.55 -9.15 25.82
C PRO A 201 8.34 -10.00 27.08
N GLU A 202 8.59 -9.42 28.26
CA GLU A 202 7.75 -9.56 29.46
C GLU A 202 8.33 -8.72 30.61
N PRO A 203 7.52 -7.90 31.30
CA PRO A 203 7.96 -7.24 32.52
C PRO A 203 8.04 -8.27 33.65
N LYS A 204 9.27 -8.66 34.03
CA LYS A 204 9.51 -9.09 35.41
C LYS A 204 9.80 -7.85 36.25
N GLY A 205 8.77 -7.04 36.50
CA GLY A 205 8.92 -5.85 37.32
C GLY A 205 7.59 -5.18 37.59
N SER A 206 7.47 -4.59 38.77
CA SER A 206 6.30 -3.78 39.12
C SER A 206 6.27 -2.51 38.25
N PRO A 207 5.11 -1.84 38.11
CA PRO A 207 5.05 -0.55 37.43
C PRO A 207 6.02 0.44 38.11
N GLY A 208 7.11 0.80 37.42
CA GLY A 208 8.19 1.65 37.95
C GLY A 208 9.60 1.07 37.84
N ASP A 209 9.77 -0.19 37.45
CA ASP A 209 11.11 -0.76 37.23
C ASP A 209 11.67 -0.32 35.86
N ASN A 210 12.79 0.40 35.89
CA ASN A 210 13.51 0.85 34.69
C ASN A 210 13.90 -0.33 33.79
N TYR A 211 13.59 -0.22 32.50
CA TYR A 211 14.02 -1.18 31.48
C TYR A 211 15.55 -1.16 31.36
N ILE A 212 16.25 -2.14 31.94
CA ILE A 212 17.70 -2.29 31.74
C ILE A 212 17.93 -2.98 30.39
N VAL A 213 17.80 -2.21 29.30
CA VAL A 213 18.13 -2.60 27.92
C VAL A 213 19.65 -2.78 27.72
N ASN A 214 20.46 -2.24 28.65
CA ASN A 214 21.88 -1.96 28.48
C ASN A 214 22.82 -3.18 28.33
N PRO A 215 22.75 -4.29 29.11
CA PRO A 215 23.76 -5.34 29.04
C PRO A 215 23.55 -6.35 27.90
N ALA A 216 22.43 -6.31 27.17
CA ALA A 216 22.13 -7.30 26.13
C ALA A 216 22.64 -6.87 24.73
N LEU A 217 22.56 -5.57 24.40
CA LEU A 217 22.88 -5.05 23.06
C LEU A 217 24.36 -5.10 22.73
N SER A 218 25.22 -4.75 23.68
CA SER A 218 26.69 -4.80 23.51
C SER A 218 27.22 -6.21 23.25
N ASN A 219 26.43 -7.23 23.59
CA ASN A 219 26.78 -8.65 23.45
C ASN A 219 26.14 -9.30 22.20
N LEU A 220 25.35 -8.56 21.43
CA LEU A 220 24.76 -9.09 20.20
C LEU A 220 25.85 -9.33 19.14
N PRO A 221 25.72 -10.39 18.33
CA PRO A 221 26.66 -10.64 17.24
C PRO A 221 26.63 -9.48 16.24
N VAL A 222 27.81 -8.89 16.00
CA VAL A 222 27.95 -7.74 15.11
C VAL A 222 27.98 -8.22 13.67
N LYS A 223 26.95 -7.89 12.90
CA LYS A 223 26.81 -8.23 11.48
C LYS A 223 26.59 -6.97 10.68
N SER A 224 27.25 -6.85 9.52
CA SER A 224 27.13 -5.68 8.63
C SER A 224 25.72 -5.49 8.06
N ASN A 225 24.90 -6.54 8.01
CA ASN A 225 23.52 -6.51 7.54
C ASN A 225 22.47 -6.17 8.62
N SER A 226 22.90 -5.96 9.86
CA SER A 226 22.00 -5.61 10.96
C SER A 226 21.63 -4.14 10.97
N SER A 227 20.34 -3.82 11.11
CA SER A 227 19.87 -2.44 11.32
C SER A 227 20.39 -1.82 12.62
N ASN A 228 20.88 -2.64 13.56
CA ASN A 228 21.56 -2.17 14.77
C ASN A 228 22.79 -1.29 14.47
N ASN A 229 23.42 -1.44 13.30
CA ASN A 229 24.54 -0.56 12.91
C ASN A 229 24.06 0.87 12.67
N VAL A 230 22.87 1.05 12.11
CA VAL A 230 22.26 2.36 11.87
C VAL A 230 21.84 2.97 13.20
N LEU A 231 21.14 2.20 14.04
CA LEU A 231 20.73 2.63 15.38
C LEU A 231 21.93 3.01 16.25
N GLY A 232 22.98 2.21 16.28
CA GLY A 232 24.15 2.47 17.13
C GLY A 232 24.97 3.65 16.67
N ALA A 233 25.13 3.87 15.36
CA ALA A 233 25.78 5.07 14.87
C ALA A 233 24.90 6.32 15.07
N LEU A 234 23.57 6.23 14.95
CA LEU A 234 22.64 7.31 15.30
C LEU A 234 22.75 7.68 16.79
N ASP A 235 22.74 6.69 17.68
CA ASP A 235 22.90 6.89 19.13
C ASP A 235 24.28 7.43 19.49
N GLY A 236 25.34 7.01 18.78
CA GLY A 236 26.67 7.56 18.95
C GLY A 236 26.73 9.06 18.69
N MET A 237 26.17 9.52 17.56
CA MET A 237 26.10 10.96 17.22
C MET A 237 25.24 11.74 18.22
N HIS A 238 24.17 11.11 18.72
CA HIS A 238 23.34 11.69 19.77
C HIS A 238 24.11 11.82 21.10
N THR A 239 24.86 10.79 21.48
CA THR A 239 25.69 10.78 22.67
C THR A 239 26.71 11.90 22.62
N ASP A 240 27.36 12.09 21.46
CA ASP A 240 28.28 13.23 21.25
C ASP A 240 27.55 14.56 21.50
N LEU A 241 26.36 14.75 20.94
CA LEU A 241 25.59 15.99 21.13
C LEU A 241 25.18 16.22 22.58
N SER A 242 24.67 15.19 23.25
CA SER A 242 24.34 15.25 24.68
C SER A 242 25.56 15.64 25.50
N ARG A 243 26.71 15.01 25.26
CA ARG A 243 27.97 15.31 25.95
C ARG A 243 28.45 16.73 25.70
N ALA A 244 28.33 17.23 24.47
CA ALA A 244 28.67 18.62 24.14
C ALA A 244 27.78 19.62 24.91
N ILE A 245 26.46 19.39 24.96
CA ILE A 245 25.54 20.27 25.69
C ILE A 245 25.85 20.26 27.20
N TRP A 246 26.08 19.09 27.78
CA TRP A 246 26.44 18.98 29.20
C TRP A 246 27.78 19.64 29.53
N ALA A 247 28.77 19.47 28.66
CA ALA A 247 30.07 20.10 28.81
C ALA A 247 29.94 21.63 28.75
N GLN A 248 29.21 22.14 27.76
CA GLN A 248 28.98 23.56 27.60
C GLN A 248 28.17 24.15 28.76
N TYR A 249 27.11 23.48 29.20
CA TYR A 249 26.32 23.88 30.37
C TYR A 249 27.19 24.00 31.62
N ARG A 250 28.07 23.03 31.88
CA ARG A 250 29.01 23.07 33.01
C ARG A 250 29.99 24.25 32.92
N ILE A 251 30.53 24.53 31.73
CA ILE A 251 31.42 25.68 31.51
C ILE A 251 30.67 26.99 31.75
N TRP A 252 29.47 27.13 31.18
CA TRP A 252 28.66 28.36 31.23
C TRP A 252 28.21 28.71 32.66
N THR A 253 27.69 27.72 33.39
CA THR A 253 27.28 27.86 34.79
C THR A 253 28.44 28.26 35.70
N THR A 254 29.66 27.80 35.42
CA THR A 254 30.85 28.15 36.21
C THR A 254 31.35 29.56 35.93
N ARG A 255 31.15 30.07 34.71
CA ARG A 255 31.51 31.45 34.31
C ARG A 255 30.52 32.50 34.79
N GLN A 256 29.36 32.10 35.32
CA GLN A 256 28.26 33.00 35.69
C GLN A 256 27.77 33.86 34.53
N ASP A 257 27.85 33.34 33.30
CA ASP A 257 27.36 34.03 32.11
C ASP A 257 25.80 34.13 32.18
N PRO A 258 25.22 35.33 32.03
CA PRO A 258 23.90 35.63 32.59
C PRO A 258 22.69 35.11 31.80
N VAL A 259 22.85 34.50 30.62
CA VAL A 259 21.72 34.06 29.79
C VAL A 259 21.94 32.64 29.27
N ILE A 260 21.23 31.68 29.86
CA ILE A 260 20.98 30.35 29.29
C ILE A 260 19.47 30.24 29.13
N PHE A 261 18.99 29.90 27.94
CA PHE A 261 17.56 29.67 27.73
C PHE A 261 17.19 28.25 28.17
N GLU A 262 15.97 28.09 28.68
CA GLU A 262 15.44 26.78 29.05
C GLU A 262 15.26 25.87 27.83
N THR A 263 14.95 26.45 26.67
CA THR A 263 14.74 25.71 25.42
C THR A 263 15.48 26.37 24.27
N TYR A 264 16.10 25.56 23.42
CA TYR A 264 16.64 25.98 22.14
C TYR A 264 15.96 25.22 21.02
N PHE A 265 15.70 25.91 19.92
CA PHE A 265 15.28 25.32 18.66
C PHE A 265 16.43 25.40 17.65
N VAL A 266 16.52 24.48 16.71
CA VAL A 266 17.45 24.55 15.59
C VAL A 266 16.75 23.97 14.37
N GLU A 267 16.74 24.68 13.25
CA GLU A 267 16.04 24.26 12.04
C GLU A 267 16.98 24.10 10.86
N TRP A 268 17.11 22.86 10.36
CA TRP A 268 17.75 22.52 9.10
C TRP A 268 16.72 22.43 7.96
N THR A 269 17.03 22.97 6.77
CA THR A 269 16.12 22.98 5.61
C THR A 269 16.78 22.50 4.30
N ALA A 270 16.54 21.27 3.88
CA ALA A 270 16.95 20.80 2.56
C ALA A 270 16.12 21.45 1.45
N GLN A 271 16.64 22.51 0.85
CA GLN A 271 16.71 22.67 -0.61
C GLN A 271 17.23 24.05 -1.01
N THR A 272 17.83 24.01 -2.20
CA THR A 272 18.11 25.13 -3.08
C THR A 272 16.92 26.06 -3.25
N GLY A 273 17.16 27.32 -2.91
CA GLY A 273 16.34 28.49 -3.18
C GLY A 273 17.18 29.71 -2.83
N ASN A 274 16.85 30.87 -3.37
CA ASN A 274 17.58 32.11 -3.07
C ASN A 274 17.23 32.68 -1.70
N TYR A 275 16.43 32.01 -0.86
CA TYR A 275 15.90 32.60 0.37
C TYR A 275 16.67 32.19 1.62
N CYS A 276 17.99 32.02 1.52
CA CYS A 276 18.85 31.82 2.69
C CYS A 276 19.45 33.16 3.17
N ARG A 277 19.52 33.33 4.51
CA ARG A 277 20.09 34.51 5.19
C ARG A 277 21.61 34.52 4.97
N LEU A 278 22.16 35.66 4.53
CA LEU A 278 23.61 35.84 4.43
C LEU A 278 24.18 36.25 5.79
N PRO A 279 25.33 35.69 6.23
CA PRO A 279 25.97 36.08 7.49
C PRO A 279 26.30 37.58 7.56
N ASP A 280 26.53 38.23 6.42
CA ASP A 280 26.91 39.66 6.36
C ASP A 280 25.71 40.62 6.15
N ARG A 281 24.49 40.11 5.93
CA ARG A 281 23.28 40.92 5.73
C ARG A 281 22.07 40.24 6.36
N TYR A 282 21.81 40.63 7.61
CA TYR A 282 20.79 40.05 8.48
C TYR A 282 19.34 40.17 7.98
N ASP A 283 19.10 40.98 6.94
CA ASP A 283 17.82 41.43 6.41
C ASP A 283 17.51 40.94 5.00
N VAL A 284 18.45 40.28 4.31
CA VAL A 284 18.28 39.89 2.89
C VAL A 284 18.33 38.37 2.71
N TYR A 285 17.20 37.80 2.31
CA TYR A 285 17.02 36.40 1.93
C TYR A 285 17.21 36.27 0.40
N ASN A 286 18.45 36.42 -0.10
CA ASN A 286 18.73 36.37 -1.55
C ASN A 286 19.87 35.40 -1.98
N ALA A 287 20.40 34.58 -1.08
CA ALA A 287 21.47 33.62 -1.39
C ALA A 287 20.95 32.19 -1.60
N SER A 288 21.62 31.45 -2.51
CA SER A 288 21.42 30.00 -2.67
C SER A 288 21.78 29.28 -1.37
N CYS A 289 20.93 28.38 -0.90
CA CYS A 289 21.22 27.54 0.26
C CYS A 289 22.39 26.57 -0.04
N GLY A 290 23.34 26.42 0.90
CA GLY A 290 24.61 25.70 0.71
C GLY A 290 24.48 24.17 0.78
N GLY A 291 25.57 23.47 1.12
CA GLY A 291 25.52 22.05 1.47
C GLY A 291 25.10 21.83 2.93
N MET A 292 24.61 20.62 3.26
CA MET A 292 24.21 20.24 4.63
C MET A 292 25.34 20.36 5.68
N THR A 293 26.59 20.42 5.23
CA THR A 293 27.78 20.60 6.07
C THR A 293 28.13 22.06 6.34
N ASP A 294 27.51 23.01 5.66
CA ASP A 294 27.74 24.44 5.89
C ASP A 294 27.07 24.84 7.20
N TYR A 295 27.74 25.56 8.10
CA TYR A 295 27.15 25.99 9.38
C TYR A 295 26.30 27.27 9.25
N ASN A 296 26.83 28.25 8.50
CA ASN A 296 26.35 29.64 8.46
C ASN A 296 24.94 29.86 7.87
N ARG A 297 24.25 28.81 7.44
CA ARG A 297 22.97 28.90 6.68
C ARG A 297 21.82 28.11 7.31
N TRP A 298 22.03 27.46 8.47
CA TRP A 298 21.22 26.30 8.88
C TRP A 298 20.85 26.21 10.35
N LEU A 299 21.25 27.17 11.18
CA LEU A 299 20.80 27.20 12.57
C LEU A 299 20.02 28.48 12.83
N ARG A 300 18.70 28.31 12.87
CA ARG A 300 17.79 29.25 13.49
C ARG A 300 17.64 28.83 14.95
N SER A 301 18.32 29.53 15.86
CA SER A 301 18.25 29.25 17.29
C SER A 301 17.43 30.27 18.06
N TYR A 302 16.30 29.81 18.57
CA TYR A 302 15.34 30.67 19.25
C TYR A 302 15.20 30.19 20.69
N GLY A 303 15.44 31.09 21.65
CA GLY A 303 15.19 30.82 23.07
C GLY A 303 13.72 30.92 23.46
N THR A 304 12.93 31.69 22.69
CA THR A 304 11.48 31.89 22.85
C THR A 304 10.80 32.19 21.50
N THR A 305 9.46 32.10 21.42
CA THR A 305 8.67 32.46 20.21
C THR A 305 8.78 33.93 19.78
N LYS A 306 9.44 34.78 20.58
CA LYS A 306 9.61 36.21 20.33
C LYS A 306 11.02 36.58 19.84
N ASP A 307 11.97 35.66 19.91
CA ASP A 307 13.37 35.95 19.68
C ASP A 307 13.90 35.16 18.49
N TYR A 308 13.69 35.73 17.29
CA TYR A 308 14.09 35.17 15.99
C TYR A 308 15.63 35.20 15.78
N GLY A 309 16.40 34.71 16.74
CA GLY A 309 17.79 34.28 16.51
C GLY A 309 18.83 35.26 17.01
N ALA A 310 18.54 35.95 18.12
CA ALA A 310 19.44 36.97 18.64
C ALA A 310 20.54 36.44 19.57
N ASP A 311 20.41 35.22 20.13
CA ASP A 311 21.39 34.68 21.08
C ASP A 311 21.60 33.16 20.91
N ASP A 312 22.55 32.82 20.02
CA ASP A 312 23.00 31.47 19.70
C ASP A 312 24.30 31.08 20.41
N ALA A 313 24.80 31.95 21.30
CA ALA A 313 26.13 31.85 21.88
C ALA A 313 26.34 30.54 22.68
N PHE A 314 25.27 30.00 23.27
CA PHE A 314 25.31 28.73 23.97
C PHE A 314 25.56 27.53 23.05
N ILE A 315 24.89 27.47 21.89
CA ILE A 315 24.94 26.30 21.01
C ILE A 315 26.02 26.39 19.91
N MET A 316 26.44 27.60 19.58
CA MET A 316 27.44 27.87 18.54
C MET A 316 28.75 27.06 18.70
N PRO A 317 29.29 26.85 19.93
CA PRO A 317 30.56 26.16 20.11
C PRO A 317 30.58 24.71 19.64
N PHE A 318 29.45 23.99 19.67
CA PHE A 318 29.36 22.56 19.30
C PHE A 318 28.51 22.32 18.05
N ASN A 319 28.59 23.26 17.11
CA ASN A 319 27.79 23.23 15.91
C ASN A 319 28.05 22.02 15.00
N VAL A 320 29.30 21.52 14.97
CA VAL A 320 29.66 20.35 14.17
C VAL A 320 28.92 19.13 14.70
N THR A 321 28.86 18.97 16.02
CA THR A 321 28.09 17.88 16.64
C THR A 321 26.59 17.99 16.36
N ILE A 322 26.01 19.20 16.34
CA ILE A 322 24.62 19.40 15.92
C ILE A 322 24.41 18.95 14.46
N ILE A 323 25.29 19.38 13.54
CA ILE A 323 25.22 19.02 12.12
C ILE A 323 25.35 17.51 11.91
N ASN A 324 26.30 16.87 12.60
CA ASN A 324 26.46 15.41 12.57
C ASN A 324 25.16 14.70 12.99
N SER A 325 24.49 15.18 14.04
CA SER A 325 23.22 14.61 14.50
C SER A 325 22.10 14.74 13.45
N PHE A 326 22.00 15.87 12.74
CA PHE A 326 21.03 16.06 11.67
C PHE A 326 21.31 15.15 10.48
N ILE A 327 22.57 15.01 10.07
CA ILE A 327 22.96 14.12 8.95
C ILE A 327 22.64 12.68 9.30
N ALA A 328 22.99 12.23 10.50
CA ALA A 328 22.69 10.90 10.98
C ALA A 328 21.18 10.61 10.99
N LEU A 329 20.38 11.52 11.57
CA LEU A 329 18.93 11.37 11.58
C LEU A 329 18.33 11.36 10.17
N ARG A 330 18.74 12.30 9.29
CA ARG A 330 18.31 12.35 7.89
C ARG A 330 18.53 11.01 7.22
N ASP A 331 19.76 10.49 7.29
CA ASP A 331 20.15 9.28 6.58
C ASP A 331 19.52 8.02 7.17
N ALA A 332 19.20 8.02 8.47
CA ALA A 332 18.45 6.96 9.13
C ALA A 332 16.99 6.93 8.66
N ILE A 333 16.34 8.11 8.58
CA ILE A 333 14.98 8.25 8.02
C ILE A 333 14.96 7.80 6.56
N MET A 334 15.96 8.17 5.75
CA MET A 334 16.04 7.77 4.35
C MET A 334 16.17 6.24 4.20
N ILE A 335 16.90 5.56 5.09
CA ILE A 335 16.95 4.09 5.11
C ILE A 335 15.59 3.49 5.46
N ASP A 336 14.89 4.03 6.46
CA ASP A 336 13.55 3.57 6.84
C ASP A 336 12.53 3.74 5.69
N LEU A 337 12.63 4.83 4.92
CA LEU A 337 11.85 5.08 3.71
C LEU A 337 12.30 4.23 2.49
N GLY A 338 13.33 3.40 2.64
CA GLY A 338 13.81 2.50 1.58
C GLY A 338 14.64 3.19 0.50
N ASN A 339 15.14 4.41 0.75
CA ASN A 339 16.13 5.06 -0.10
C ASN A 339 17.54 4.57 0.27
N LEU A 340 18.00 3.54 -0.44
CA LEU A 340 19.29 2.89 -0.20
C LEU A 340 20.40 3.38 -1.14
N ASN A 341 20.44 4.69 -1.44
CA ASN A 341 21.48 5.27 -2.29
C ASN A 341 22.83 5.40 -1.54
N PRO A 342 23.89 4.64 -1.92
CA PRO A 342 25.18 4.72 -1.26
C PRO A 342 25.96 6.01 -1.58
N LEU A 343 25.55 6.81 -2.57
CA LEU A 343 26.24 8.05 -2.90
C LEU A 343 25.88 9.21 -1.95
N SER A 344 24.79 9.09 -1.20
CA SER A 344 24.23 10.18 -0.40
C SER A 344 23.83 9.77 1.01
N ASN A 345 24.30 8.62 1.51
CA ASN A 345 23.91 8.09 2.81
C ASN A 345 25.13 7.62 3.63
N ILE A 346 25.31 8.16 4.83
CA ILE A 346 26.47 7.89 5.70
C ILE A 346 26.55 6.44 6.18
N TYR A 347 25.43 5.74 6.30
CA TYR A 347 25.44 4.37 6.80
C TYR A 347 25.83 3.38 5.71
N LEU A 348 25.53 3.69 4.45
CA LEU A 348 25.73 2.77 3.32
C LEU A 348 27.12 2.91 2.68
N ASN A 349 27.82 4.03 2.90
CA ASN A 349 29.09 4.30 2.26
C ASN A 349 30.10 4.94 3.20
N ARG A 350 31.22 4.24 3.38
CA ARG A 350 32.30 4.65 4.26
C ARG A 350 33.00 5.93 3.82
N THR A 351 33.22 6.09 2.52
CA THR A 351 33.84 7.28 1.96
C THR A 351 32.96 8.50 2.18
N TYR A 352 31.65 8.35 1.95
CA TYR A 352 30.69 9.43 2.19
C TYR A 352 30.62 9.79 3.69
N PHE A 353 30.56 8.80 4.58
CA PHE A 353 30.64 9.00 6.04
C PHE A 353 31.85 9.86 6.42
N ASN A 354 33.04 9.51 5.93
CA ASN A 354 34.28 10.22 6.26
C ASN A 354 34.37 11.65 5.69
N GLN A 355 33.61 11.94 4.63
CA GLN A 355 33.52 13.25 3.99
C GLN A 355 32.58 14.19 4.74
N VAL A 356 31.41 13.71 5.18
CA VAL A 356 30.37 14.57 5.75
C VAL A 356 30.35 14.61 7.27
N ILE A 357 30.69 13.51 7.95
CA ILE A 357 30.80 13.48 9.41
C ILE A 357 32.15 14.07 9.80
N ARG A 358 32.13 15.05 10.69
CA ARG A 358 33.32 15.80 11.11
C ARG A 358 33.59 15.57 12.60
N VAL A 359 34.87 15.60 12.99
CA VAL A 359 35.24 15.63 14.41
C VAL A 359 35.07 17.06 14.89
N ASP A 360 34.31 17.25 15.96
CA ASP A 360 34.08 18.56 16.56
C ASP A 360 35.24 18.92 17.51
N PRO A 361 36.03 19.98 17.24
CA PRO A 361 37.11 20.41 18.14
C PRO A 361 36.59 20.81 19.53
N HIS A 362 35.30 21.18 19.64
CA HIS A 362 34.69 21.57 20.90
C HIS A 362 34.87 20.53 22.00
N HIS A 363 34.81 19.24 21.68
CA HIS A 363 34.99 18.19 22.68
C HIS A 363 36.37 18.26 23.35
N VAL A 364 37.42 18.56 22.59
CA VAL A 364 38.77 18.71 23.13
C VAL A 364 38.88 19.99 23.95
N ASP A 365 38.38 21.11 23.41
CA ASP A 365 38.45 22.41 24.08
C ASP A 365 37.65 22.43 25.39
N ALA A 366 36.47 21.83 25.39
CA ALA A 366 35.62 21.72 26.57
C ALA A 366 36.24 20.78 27.61
N GLY A 367 36.79 19.63 27.20
CA GLY A 367 37.50 18.71 28.10
C GLY A 367 38.68 19.39 28.80
N ASN A 368 39.50 20.13 28.05
CA ASN A 368 40.61 20.92 28.60
C ASN A 368 40.14 22.03 29.53
N THR A 369 39.03 22.70 29.20
CA THR A 369 38.47 23.76 30.04
C THR A 369 37.96 23.17 31.35
N ILE A 370 37.18 22.10 31.29
CA ILE A 370 36.55 21.44 32.46
C ILE A 370 37.62 20.86 33.40
N ALA A 371 38.69 20.28 32.85
CA ALA A 371 39.81 19.76 33.64
C ALA A 371 40.59 20.85 34.41
N ASN A 372 40.41 22.12 34.05
CA ASN A 372 41.02 23.27 34.73
C ASN A 372 40.02 24.02 35.63
N LEU A 373 38.75 23.61 35.70
CA LEU A 373 37.77 24.20 36.60
C LEU A 373 38.05 23.76 38.05
N SER A 374 37.59 24.57 39.01
CA SER A 374 37.74 24.26 40.44
C SER A 374 36.42 23.79 41.06
N GLY A 375 36.50 23.06 42.18
CA GLY A 375 35.35 22.57 42.94
C GLY A 375 34.56 21.48 42.22
N ASN A 376 33.25 21.45 42.41
CA ASN A 376 32.35 20.42 41.85
C ASN A 376 32.24 20.46 40.32
N ALA A 377 32.70 21.55 39.71
CA ALA A 377 32.77 21.73 38.26
C ALA A 377 33.99 21.04 37.62
N HIS A 378 34.99 20.65 38.41
CA HIS A 378 36.14 19.87 37.94
C HIS A 378 35.72 18.46 37.50
N MET A 379 36.32 17.98 36.41
CA MET A 379 36.22 16.58 35.96
C MET A 379 37.58 16.16 35.41
N ASN A 380 38.04 14.97 35.76
CA ASN A 380 39.29 14.46 35.22
C ASN A 380 39.14 14.16 33.73
N SER A 381 40.24 14.28 32.98
CA SER A 381 40.26 14.01 31.54
C SER A 381 39.73 12.61 31.19
N THR A 382 40.13 11.59 31.97
CA THR A 382 39.65 10.20 31.78
C THR A 382 38.14 10.06 31.95
N ASP A 383 37.57 10.74 32.95
CA ASP A 383 36.12 10.70 33.20
C ASP A 383 35.36 11.46 32.11
N TYR A 384 35.91 12.58 31.63
CA TYR A 384 35.34 13.35 30.54
C TYR A 384 35.25 12.56 29.23
N TRP A 385 36.33 11.86 28.87
CA TRP A 385 36.42 11.10 27.61
C TRP A 385 35.68 9.76 27.64
N THR A 386 34.97 9.43 28.71
CA THR A 386 34.17 8.20 28.78
C THR A 386 32.81 8.39 28.09
N PHE A 387 32.78 8.22 26.77
CA PHE A 387 31.57 8.35 25.93
C PHE A 387 30.87 7.00 25.81
N CYS A 388 29.88 6.78 26.67
CA CYS A 388 29.09 5.55 26.74
C CYS A 388 27.69 5.73 26.16
N ASN A 389 27.24 4.70 25.44
CA ASN A 389 25.89 4.56 24.91
C ASN A 389 25.43 3.09 24.99
N TYR A 390 24.28 2.71 24.43
CA TYR A 390 23.76 1.33 24.55
C TYR A 390 24.62 0.26 23.83
N TRP A 391 25.51 0.68 22.93
CA TRP A 391 26.38 -0.21 22.14
C TRP A 391 27.78 -0.38 22.73
N GLY A 392 28.19 0.51 23.64
CA GLY A 392 29.45 0.40 24.36
C GLY A 392 29.99 1.75 24.85
N CYS A 393 31.22 1.73 25.35
CA CYS A 393 31.95 2.92 25.78
C CYS A 393 33.27 3.05 25.01
N ILE A 394 33.57 4.25 24.53
CA ILE A 394 34.83 4.60 23.86
C ILE A 394 35.49 5.81 24.56
N GLU A 395 36.79 5.97 24.35
CA GLU A 395 37.63 7.02 24.98
C GLU A 395 37.76 8.29 24.10
N THR A 396 36.81 8.48 23.20
CA THR A 396 36.74 9.63 22.28
C THR A 396 35.28 9.84 21.88
N SER A 397 34.97 10.93 21.17
CA SER A 397 33.67 11.12 20.51
C SER A 397 33.36 9.96 19.56
N TRP A 398 32.09 9.58 19.43
CA TRP A 398 31.65 8.57 18.47
C TRP A 398 31.93 8.98 17.04
N ALA A 399 31.83 10.26 16.71
CA ALA A 399 32.24 10.79 15.41
C ALA A 399 33.70 10.48 15.10
N GLU A 400 34.63 10.72 16.03
CA GLU A 400 36.04 10.40 15.84
C GLU A 400 36.29 8.89 15.84
N GLY A 401 35.76 8.16 16.82
CA GLY A 401 35.92 6.71 16.93
C GLY A 401 35.43 5.99 15.67
N LEU A 402 34.23 6.34 15.19
CA LEU A 402 33.67 5.76 13.97
C LEU A 402 34.44 6.19 12.73
N ARG A 403 35.03 7.39 12.63
CA ARG A 403 35.88 7.79 11.49
C ARG A 403 37.24 7.10 11.47
N ASN A 404 37.80 6.78 12.64
CA ASN A 404 39.08 6.11 12.75
C ASN A 404 38.99 4.58 12.58
N ALA A 405 37.81 4.00 12.80
CA ALA A 405 37.58 2.57 12.56
C ALA A 405 37.77 2.20 11.06
N PRO A 406 38.53 1.16 10.69
CA PRO A 406 38.59 0.72 9.30
C PRO A 406 37.23 0.22 8.80
N GLU A 407 37.03 0.23 7.47
CA GLU A 407 35.81 -0.31 6.88
C GLU A 407 35.59 -1.77 7.30
N ASN A 408 34.34 -2.15 7.56
CA ASN A 408 33.94 -3.51 7.95
C ASN A 408 34.57 -4.01 9.26
N THR A 409 35.23 -3.13 10.02
CA THR A 409 35.79 -3.46 11.32
C THR A 409 34.82 -3.02 12.41
N PRO A 410 34.44 -3.91 13.34
CA PRO A 410 33.54 -3.56 14.42
C PRO A 410 34.20 -2.57 15.37
N LEU A 411 33.54 -1.43 15.60
CA LEU A 411 33.78 -0.57 16.74
C LEU A 411 32.69 -0.86 17.78
N LYS A 412 33.05 -1.65 18.80
CA LYS A 412 32.08 -2.22 19.75
C LYS A 412 30.98 -2.98 18.99
N GLY A 413 29.70 -2.67 19.22
CA GLY A 413 28.56 -3.29 18.57
C GLY A 413 28.21 -2.75 17.18
N ILE A 414 29.06 -1.94 16.52
CA ILE A 414 28.73 -1.21 15.29
C ILE A 414 29.74 -1.53 14.18
N ILE A 415 29.26 -1.90 12.99
CA ILE A 415 30.05 -2.06 11.75
C ILE A 415 29.49 -1.12 10.68
N LEU A 416 30.36 -0.29 10.08
CA LEU A 416 30.05 0.52 8.91
C LEU A 416 30.92 0.10 7.70
N PRO A 417 30.37 0.07 6.47
CA PRO A 417 29.01 0.42 6.11
C PRO A 417 27.99 -0.70 6.42
N TYR A 418 26.74 -0.27 6.66
CA TYR A 418 25.55 -1.10 6.70
C TYR A 418 25.23 -1.67 5.31
N ARG A 419 24.99 -2.99 5.24
CA ARG A 419 24.66 -3.71 3.99
C ARG A 419 23.39 -4.53 4.15
N PRO A 420 22.19 -3.97 3.89
CA PRO A 420 20.93 -4.69 4.07
C PRO A 420 20.86 -5.95 3.18
N ASP A 421 20.24 -7.02 3.69
CA ASP A 421 20.13 -8.30 2.98
C ASP A 421 19.31 -8.20 1.68
N ASN A 422 18.33 -7.30 1.64
CA ASN A 422 17.51 -7.05 0.46
C ASN A 422 17.52 -5.57 0.07
N PRO A 423 18.57 -5.10 -0.63
CA PRO A 423 18.71 -3.69 -1.01
C PRO A 423 17.70 -3.25 -2.08
N GLN A 424 16.95 -4.18 -2.69
CA GLN A 424 15.92 -3.88 -3.68
C GLN A 424 14.50 -3.88 -3.07
N ALA A 425 14.35 -4.27 -1.80
CA ALA A 425 13.06 -4.20 -1.13
C ALA A 425 12.64 -2.73 -1.01
N SER A 426 11.54 -2.37 -1.67
CA SER A 426 10.95 -1.06 -1.50
C SER A 426 10.23 -0.98 -0.16
N SER A 427 10.53 0.06 0.61
CA SER A 427 9.77 0.39 1.82
C SER A 427 8.42 1.00 1.44
N VAL A 428 7.37 0.52 2.09
CA VAL A 428 5.98 1.00 1.96
C VAL A 428 5.39 1.17 3.36
N LEU A 429 4.35 1.99 3.47
CA LEU A 429 3.60 2.08 4.74
C LEU A 429 2.91 0.74 5.04
N ASN A 430 3.04 0.29 6.29
CA ASN A 430 2.55 -0.99 6.75
C ASN A 430 1.03 -0.96 6.94
N PHE A 431 0.30 -1.20 5.85
CA PHE A 431 -1.14 -1.36 5.83
C PHE A 431 -1.56 -2.78 5.47
N ARG A 432 -2.79 -3.12 5.83
CA ARG A 432 -3.49 -4.30 5.31
C ARG A 432 -4.56 -3.83 4.34
N TYR A 433 -4.42 -4.22 3.08
CA TYR A 433 -5.35 -3.91 2.00
C TYR A 433 -6.40 -5.00 1.87
N ILE A 434 -7.63 -4.59 1.58
CA ILE A 434 -8.72 -5.54 1.27
C ILE A 434 -8.65 -5.87 -0.21
N CYS A 435 -8.20 -7.08 -0.51
CA CYS A 435 -7.98 -7.57 -1.86
C CYS A 435 -9.01 -8.64 -2.24
N PRO A 436 -9.63 -8.54 -3.43
CA PRO A 436 -10.37 -9.66 -3.98
C PRO A 436 -9.38 -10.78 -4.32
N THR A 437 -9.63 -11.97 -3.79
CA THR A 437 -8.89 -13.19 -4.11
C THR A 437 -9.86 -14.22 -4.63
N PHE A 438 -9.49 -14.86 -5.73
CA PHE A 438 -10.32 -15.89 -6.31
C PHE A 438 -9.98 -17.21 -5.64
N LYS A 439 -10.98 -17.82 -5.02
CA LYS A 439 -10.87 -19.16 -4.44
C LYS A 439 -11.75 -20.11 -5.21
N ARG A 440 -11.28 -21.35 -5.38
CA ARG A 440 -12.09 -22.39 -6.00
C ARG A 440 -13.34 -22.63 -5.15
N LYS A 441 -14.51 -22.69 -5.79
CA LYS A 441 -15.76 -23.03 -5.10
C LYS A 441 -15.65 -24.38 -4.40
N SER A 442 -16.38 -24.56 -3.30
CA SER A 442 -16.57 -25.90 -2.72
C SER A 442 -17.21 -26.82 -3.76
N THR A 443 -16.94 -28.13 -3.68
CA THR A 443 -17.45 -29.10 -4.66
C THR A 443 -18.97 -29.07 -4.78
N SER A 444 -19.68 -28.88 -3.67
CA SER A 444 -21.14 -28.74 -3.65
C SER A 444 -21.62 -27.46 -4.35
N ALA A 445 -21.03 -26.30 -4.05
CA ALA A 445 -21.40 -25.03 -4.68
C ALA A 445 -21.07 -25.01 -6.17
N LEU A 446 -19.96 -25.64 -6.58
CA LEU A 446 -19.58 -25.83 -7.97
C LEU A 446 -20.61 -26.68 -8.72
N LEU A 447 -21.03 -27.82 -8.14
CA LEU A 447 -22.05 -28.69 -8.74
C LEU A 447 -23.39 -27.98 -8.91
N VAL A 448 -23.85 -27.25 -7.90
CA VAL A 448 -25.10 -26.48 -7.97
C VAL A 448 -25.02 -25.39 -9.04
N SER A 449 -23.89 -24.68 -9.10
CA SER A 449 -23.70 -23.62 -10.10
C SER A 449 -23.67 -24.20 -11.52
N VAL A 450 -22.90 -25.28 -11.75
CA VAL A 450 -22.85 -25.97 -13.05
C VAL A 450 -24.22 -26.51 -13.41
N PHE A 451 -24.96 -27.10 -12.48
CA PHE A 451 -26.31 -27.61 -12.72
C PHE A 451 -27.27 -26.49 -13.14
N ALA A 452 -27.31 -25.37 -12.43
CA ALA A 452 -28.17 -24.23 -12.76
C ALA A 452 -27.83 -23.64 -14.14
N THR A 453 -26.54 -23.48 -14.46
CA THR A 453 -26.10 -22.95 -15.77
C THR A 453 -26.40 -23.93 -16.89
N THR A 454 -26.15 -25.23 -16.71
CA THR A 454 -26.47 -26.26 -17.70
C THR A 454 -27.97 -26.39 -17.90
N PHE A 455 -28.77 -26.33 -16.83
CA PHE A 455 -30.23 -26.38 -16.92
C PHE A 455 -30.81 -25.17 -17.67
N THR A 456 -30.33 -23.96 -17.38
CA THR A 456 -30.74 -22.74 -18.08
C THR A 456 -30.30 -22.74 -19.55
N MET A 457 -29.11 -23.28 -19.87
CA MET A 457 -28.68 -23.50 -21.26
C MET A 457 -29.55 -24.53 -21.99
N ILE A 458 -29.90 -25.64 -21.35
CA ILE A 458 -30.80 -26.65 -21.93
C ILE A 458 -32.17 -26.01 -22.18
N ALA A 459 -32.73 -25.33 -21.19
CA ALA A 459 -34.01 -24.65 -21.31
C ALA A 459 -34.00 -23.62 -22.45
N SER A 460 -32.96 -22.80 -22.58
CA SER A 460 -32.87 -21.82 -23.67
C SER A 460 -32.75 -22.48 -25.05
N LEU A 461 -31.95 -23.54 -25.18
CA LEU A 461 -31.86 -24.33 -26.41
C LEU A 461 -33.19 -24.99 -26.78
N TYR A 462 -33.93 -25.51 -25.81
CA TYR A 462 -35.29 -26.04 -26.03
C TYR A 462 -36.27 -24.93 -26.46
N THR A 463 -36.22 -23.75 -25.84
CA THR A 463 -37.10 -22.64 -26.27
C THR A 463 -36.78 -22.14 -27.67
N LEU A 464 -35.50 -22.13 -28.06
CA LEU A 464 -35.09 -21.83 -29.44
C LEU A 464 -35.59 -22.91 -30.39
N PHE A 465 -35.47 -24.18 -30.01
CA PHE A 465 -36.01 -25.28 -30.79
C PHE A 465 -37.52 -25.13 -31.01
N ASP A 466 -38.30 -24.92 -29.95
CA ASP A 466 -39.76 -24.75 -30.04
C ASP A 466 -40.17 -23.54 -30.89
N LEU A 467 -39.36 -22.49 -30.94
CA LEU A 467 -39.64 -21.28 -31.72
C LEU A 467 -39.29 -21.42 -33.21
N TYR A 468 -38.19 -22.12 -33.53
CA TYR A 468 -37.72 -22.27 -34.91
C TYR A 468 -38.27 -23.52 -35.61
N MET A 469 -38.54 -24.58 -34.87
CA MET A 469 -39.02 -25.86 -35.39
C MET A 469 -40.32 -25.71 -36.22
N PRO A 470 -41.37 -25.00 -35.76
CA PRO A 470 -42.60 -24.83 -36.54
C PRO A 470 -42.37 -24.06 -37.85
N LYS A 471 -41.41 -23.14 -37.88
CA LYS A 471 -41.08 -22.36 -39.09
C LYS A 471 -40.37 -23.22 -40.13
N ILE A 472 -39.45 -24.07 -39.69
CA ILE A 472 -38.73 -25.01 -40.56
C ILE A 472 -39.70 -26.04 -41.14
N GLU A 473 -40.59 -26.59 -40.32
CA GLU A 473 -41.61 -27.53 -40.78
C GLU A 473 -42.59 -26.88 -41.76
N ALA A 474 -43.11 -25.69 -41.47
CA ALA A 474 -44.00 -24.98 -42.39
C ALA A 474 -43.33 -24.69 -43.74
N SER A 475 -42.03 -24.36 -43.73
CA SER A 475 -41.24 -24.15 -44.96
C SER A 475 -41.03 -25.45 -45.73
N TYR A 476 -40.74 -26.55 -45.04
CA TYR A 476 -40.56 -27.87 -45.64
C TYR A 476 -41.87 -28.41 -46.24
N GLN A 477 -42.99 -28.29 -45.52
CA GLN A 477 -44.32 -28.66 -46.02
C GLN A 477 -44.70 -27.83 -47.25
N LYS A 478 -44.46 -26.51 -47.24
CA LYS A 478 -44.65 -25.66 -48.42
C LYS A 478 -43.84 -26.13 -49.63
N ARG A 479 -42.56 -26.50 -49.43
CA ARG A 479 -41.72 -27.06 -50.50
C ARG A 479 -42.21 -28.41 -51.01
N LYS A 480 -42.63 -29.31 -50.12
CA LYS A 480 -43.15 -30.64 -50.47
C LYS A 480 -44.49 -30.54 -51.22
N GLN A 481 -45.37 -29.63 -50.80
CA GLN A 481 -46.60 -29.31 -51.52
C GLN A 481 -46.32 -28.67 -52.89
N ALA A 482 -45.36 -27.76 -53.00
CA ALA A 482 -44.97 -27.16 -54.27
C ALA A 482 -44.40 -28.22 -55.25
N PHE A 483 -43.59 -29.15 -54.73
CA PHE A 483 -43.03 -30.25 -55.51
C PHE A 483 -44.10 -31.28 -55.93
N ALA A 484 -45.04 -31.63 -55.03
CA ALA A 484 -46.17 -32.50 -55.37
C ALA A 484 -47.11 -31.88 -56.42
N ARG A 485 -47.34 -30.56 -56.36
CA ARG A 485 -48.09 -29.83 -57.40
C ARG A 485 -47.35 -29.81 -58.75
N ALA A 486 -46.02 -29.76 -58.74
CA ALA A 486 -45.22 -29.85 -59.96
C ALA A 486 -45.26 -31.26 -60.58
N ILE A 487 -45.29 -32.31 -59.75
CA ILE A 487 -45.43 -33.70 -60.22
C ILE A 487 -46.84 -33.97 -60.78
N ASN A 488 -47.90 -33.52 -60.11
CA ASN A 488 -49.27 -33.72 -60.62
C ASN A 488 -49.50 -33.01 -61.95
N ARG A 489 -48.92 -31.82 -62.17
CA ARG A 489 -48.96 -31.15 -63.48
C ARG A 489 -48.25 -31.95 -64.57
N ASN A 490 -47.11 -32.56 -64.26
CA ASN A 490 -46.41 -33.44 -65.22
C ASN A 490 -47.18 -34.75 -65.52
N ILE A 491 -48.08 -35.20 -64.63
CA ILE A 491 -48.92 -36.38 -64.84
C ILE A 491 -50.18 -36.03 -65.64
N GLU A 492 -50.79 -34.86 -65.39
CA GLU A 492 -51.89 -34.33 -66.22
C GLU A 492 -51.45 -34.05 -67.66
N ASP A 493 -50.21 -33.59 -67.88
CA ASP A 493 -49.64 -33.40 -69.22
C ASP A 493 -49.29 -34.72 -69.95
N GLN A 494 -49.43 -35.88 -69.31
CA GLN A 494 -49.19 -37.21 -69.90
C GLN A 494 -50.42 -38.12 -69.96
N GLY A 495 -51.62 -37.62 -69.62
CA GLY A 495 -52.82 -38.43 -69.44
C GLY A 495 -54.01 -38.07 -70.33
N GLU A 496 -53.84 -38.05 -71.65
CA GLU A 496 -54.95 -38.24 -72.60
C GLU A 496 -54.80 -39.59 -73.31
N GLU A 497 -55.31 -40.67 -72.69
CA GLU A 497 -55.87 -41.82 -73.40
C GLU A 497 -56.73 -42.70 -72.44
N ASP A 498 -58.03 -42.73 -72.76
CA ASP A 498 -59.18 -43.59 -72.41
C ASP A 498 -59.23 -44.60 -71.22
N HIS A 499 -60.46 -44.63 -70.67
CA HIS A 499 -61.23 -45.73 -70.04
C HIS A 499 -61.27 -45.96 -68.51
N LEU A 500 -62.48 -45.69 -67.96
CA LEU A 500 -63.35 -46.49 -67.06
C LEU A 500 -62.88 -47.02 -65.68
N VAL A 501 -63.64 -46.55 -64.66
CA VAL A 501 -64.08 -47.20 -63.41
C VAL A 501 -63.12 -47.28 -62.22
N GLY A 502 -63.55 -46.69 -61.10
CA GLY A 502 -63.19 -47.07 -59.73
C GLY A 502 -63.23 -45.91 -58.75
N GLU A 503 -64.26 -45.82 -57.90
CA GLU A 503 -64.25 -44.94 -56.71
C GLU A 503 -62.99 -45.18 -55.87
N PRO A 504 -62.50 -44.14 -55.17
CA PRO A 504 -62.49 -44.30 -53.72
C PRO A 504 -62.93 -43.08 -52.92
N ILE A 505 -63.61 -43.44 -51.84
CA ILE A 505 -63.92 -42.75 -50.60
C ILE A 505 -62.73 -41.93 -50.07
N ALA A 506 -62.93 -40.63 -49.81
CA ALA A 506 -62.25 -39.94 -48.72
C ALA A 506 -63.05 -38.72 -48.24
N LYS A 507 -63.46 -38.79 -46.97
CA LYS A 507 -64.20 -37.80 -46.20
C LYS A 507 -63.51 -36.45 -46.19
N VAL A 508 -64.24 -35.42 -46.60
CA VAL A 508 -63.95 -34.02 -46.29
C VAL A 508 -64.39 -33.78 -44.84
N ASN A 509 -63.44 -33.73 -43.91
CA ASN A 509 -63.63 -33.06 -42.62
C ASN A 509 -63.04 -31.66 -42.75
N THR A 510 -63.80 -30.75 -43.33
CA THR A 510 -63.64 -29.31 -43.11
C THR A 510 -64.31 -28.97 -41.79
N VAL A 511 -63.52 -28.71 -40.76
CA VAL A 511 -63.94 -27.82 -39.67
C VAL A 511 -62.91 -26.70 -39.60
N ASP A 512 -63.23 -25.65 -40.35
CA ASP A 512 -62.75 -24.31 -40.10
C ASP A 512 -63.46 -23.80 -38.84
N SER A 513 -62.71 -23.31 -37.86
CA SER A 513 -63.25 -22.60 -36.70
C SER A 513 -62.28 -21.50 -36.32
N SER A 514 -62.17 -20.52 -37.21
CA SER A 514 -61.87 -19.15 -36.84
C SER A 514 -63.20 -18.40 -36.63
N GLU A 515 -63.24 -17.54 -35.60
CA GLU A 515 -64.35 -16.66 -35.17
C GLU A 515 -65.41 -17.34 -34.26
N THR A 516 -65.84 -16.82 -33.09
CA THR A 516 -65.76 -15.49 -32.47
C THR A 516 -66.08 -15.58 -30.96
N LEU A 517 -65.61 -14.58 -30.21
CA LEU A 517 -65.87 -14.27 -28.80
C LEU A 517 -67.28 -13.65 -28.60
N TYR A 518 -68.02 -14.09 -27.56
CA TYR A 518 -69.18 -13.46 -26.85
C TYR A 518 -70.40 -13.01 -27.68
N ALA A 519 -71.68 -13.16 -27.34
CA ALA A 519 -72.53 -13.63 -26.20
C ALA A 519 -73.98 -13.66 -26.79
N PRO A 520 -75.13 -13.76 -26.06
CA PRO A 520 -75.45 -14.21 -24.71
C PRO A 520 -76.44 -15.40 -24.73
N VAL A 521 -76.71 -16.00 -23.57
CA VAL A 521 -77.80 -16.99 -23.39
C VAL A 521 -78.95 -16.32 -22.62
N SER A 522 -80.15 -16.34 -23.20
CA SER A 522 -81.42 -16.17 -22.47
C SER A 522 -82.33 -17.36 -22.82
N GLN A 523 -82.61 -18.22 -21.83
CA GLN A 523 -83.93 -18.39 -21.20
C GLN A 523 -84.94 -19.11 -22.13
N VAL A 524 -85.47 -20.31 -21.84
CA VAL A 524 -86.26 -20.80 -20.70
C VAL A 524 -86.77 -22.20 -21.15
N GLU A 525 -86.87 -23.27 -20.35
CA GLU A 525 -87.90 -23.49 -19.33
C GLU A 525 -87.79 -24.89 -18.64
N LYS A 526 -88.12 -24.93 -17.33
CA LYS A 526 -88.66 -26.05 -16.50
C LYS A 526 -87.79 -27.33 -16.32
N GLU A 527 -87.60 -27.89 -15.12
CA GLU A 527 -88.45 -27.96 -13.92
C GLU A 527 -87.64 -28.55 -12.73
N LYS A 528 -87.92 -28.05 -11.49
CA LYS A 528 -87.88 -28.73 -10.15
C LYS A 528 -86.54 -29.33 -9.65
N ASP A 529 -86.04 -29.12 -8.43
CA ASP A 529 -86.60 -28.92 -7.08
C ASP A 529 -85.66 -27.98 -6.28
N GLU A 530 -86.12 -26.97 -5.53
CA GLU A 530 -86.49 -27.04 -4.09
C GLU A 530 -85.41 -27.75 -3.21
N ARG A 531 -84.89 -27.26 -2.08
CA ARG A 531 -85.20 -26.13 -1.19
C ARG A 531 -84.21 -26.21 0.01
N TYR A 532 -83.97 -25.05 0.67
CA TYR A 532 -83.49 -24.85 2.06
C TYR A 532 -82.03 -25.25 2.41
N TYR A 533 -81.23 -24.47 3.13
CA TYR A 533 -81.37 -23.22 3.87
C TYR A 533 -80.01 -22.49 3.84
#